data_AF-A0A2P6V059-F1
#
_entry.id   AF-A0A2P6V059-F1
#
_cell.length_a   1.000
_cell.length_b   1.000
_cell.length_c   1.000
_cell.angle_alpha   90.00
_cell.angle_beta   90.00
_cell.angle_gamma   90.00
#
_symmetry.space_group_name_H-M   'P 1'
#
loop_
_entity.id
_entity.type
_entity.pdbx_description
1 polymer ?
#
loop_
_entity_poly.entity_id
_entity_poly.type
_entity_poly.pdbx_seq_one_letter_code
_entity_poly.pdbx_strand_id
1 'polypeptide(L)'
;MEALVLDLTVPAAKETALLELSKKRESFPELAPYLWHSFGTMAALLQEIVSIYPMLQPPSLTAHASNRVCNALALLQCVASHPETRLLFLQAHIPLFLYPFLNTISKTRPFEYLRLTSLGVIGALVKVDDTEVINFLLSTEIIPLCLRTMETGSELSKTVATFIVQKILLDNVGLSYICATAERFFAVGAVLSSMVTGLAEQPSVRLLKHIVRCYLRLSDNPRAREALRQCLPDLLRNPAFTACLKDDVTTRRWLAQLLVNVGHLADAAALGTDVVGPTPPVQAAA
;
A
#
# COMPACT_ATOMS: atom_id res chain seq x y z
N MET A 1 -27.45 12.05 -10.10
CA MET A 1 -26.30 11.13 -10.01
C MET A 1 -26.21 10.26 -11.25
N GLU A 2 -27.29 9.57 -11.62
CA GLU A 2 -27.36 8.77 -12.86
C GLU A 2 -26.99 9.58 -14.12
N ALA A 3 -27.51 10.81 -14.25
CA ALA A 3 -27.12 11.72 -15.34
C ALA A 3 -25.60 11.99 -15.39
N LEU A 4 -24.96 12.20 -14.23
CA LEU A 4 -23.50 12.41 -14.18
C LEU A 4 -22.73 11.15 -14.58
N VAL A 5 -23.24 9.96 -14.25
CA VAL A 5 -22.61 8.70 -14.67
C VAL A 5 -22.71 8.51 -16.18
N LEU A 6 -23.85 8.88 -16.78
CA LEU A 6 -24.02 8.90 -18.24
C LEU A 6 -23.09 9.92 -18.90
N ASP A 7 -22.94 11.11 -18.32
CA ASP A 7 -22.08 12.18 -18.81
C ASP A 7 -20.59 11.77 -18.88
N LEU A 8 -20.16 10.75 -18.13
CA LEU A 8 -18.81 10.18 -18.26
C LEU A 8 -18.53 9.61 -19.66
N THR A 9 -19.57 9.19 -20.38
CA THR A 9 -19.43 8.67 -21.75
C THR A 9 -19.48 9.77 -22.82
N VAL A 10 -19.88 11.00 -22.44
CA VAL A 10 -20.02 12.14 -23.34
C VAL A 10 -18.74 12.99 -23.29
N PRO A 11 -17.92 13.07 -24.36
CA PRO A 11 -16.62 13.74 -24.31
C PRO A 11 -16.66 15.20 -23.81
N ALA A 12 -17.71 15.95 -24.16
CA ALA A 12 -17.88 17.35 -23.76
C ALA A 12 -18.25 17.54 -22.28
N ALA A 13 -18.92 16.56 -21.66
CA ALA A 13 -19.39 16.64 -20.27
C ALA A 13 -18.49 15.84 -19.30
N LYS A 14 -17.68 14.90 -19.83
CA LYS A 14 -16.88 13.94 -19.07
C LYS A 14 -16.04 14.59 -17.97
N GLU A 15 -15.33 15.68 -18.28
CA GLU A 15 -14.42 16.30 -17.31
C GLU A 15 -15.17 16.88 -16.09
N THR A 16 -16.28 17.56 -16.34
CA THR A 16 -17.16 18.08 -15.28
C THR A 16 -17.77 16.93 -14.48
N ALA A 17 -18.21 15.87 -15.17
CA ALA A 17 -18.76 14.68 -14.53
C ALA A 17 -17.75 13.98 -13.61
N LEU A 18 -16.49 13.82 -14.06
CA LEU A 18 -15.40 13.26 -13.25
C LEU A 18 -15.20 14.05 -11.96
N LEU A 19 -15.13 15.38 -12.05
CA LEU A 19 -14.93 16.26 -10.89
C LEU A 19 -16.10 16.20 -9.91
N GLU A 20 -17.33 16.23 -10.40
CA GLU A 20 -18.52 16.23 -9.55
C GLU A 20 -18.76 14.87 -8.87
N LEU A 21 -18.55 13.78 -9.59
CA LEU A 21 -18.65 12.43 -9.04
C LEU A 21 -17.53 12.16 -8.03
N SER A 22 -16.29 12.59 -8.29
CA SER A 22 -15.17 12.37 -7.36
C SER A 22 -15.38 13.06 -6.02
N LYS A 23 -16.00 14.25 -6.00
CA LYS A 23 -16.39 14.96 -4.77
C LYS A 23 -17.53 14.29 -4.02
N LYS A 24 -18.50 13.73 -4.75
CA LYS A 24 -19.74 13.16 -4.16
C LYS A 24 -19.64 11.67 -3.82
N ARG A 25 -18.48 11.05 -4.08
CA ARG A 25 -18.28 9.60 -3.94
C ARG A 25 -18.54 9.04 -2.53
N GLU A 26 -18.33 9.85 -1.49
CA GLU A 26 -18.58 9.44 -0.09
C GLU A 26 -20.06 9.57 0.30
N SER A 27 -20.82 10.41 -0.41
CA SER A 27 -22.24 10.65 -0.14
C SER A 27 -23.15 9.62 -0.81
N PHE A 28 -22.62 8.75 -1.66
CA PHE A 28 -23.39 7.78 -2.43
C PHE A 28 -22.76 6.38 -2.34
N PRO A 29 -23.16 5.56 -1.34
CA PRO A 29 -22.60 4.22 -1.14
C PRO A 29 -22.72 3.31 -2.36
N GLU A 30 -23.82 3.42 -3.11
CA GLU A 30 -24.11 2.62 -4.30
C GLU A 30 -23.39 3.10 -5.56
N LEU A 31 -22.48 4.09 -5.48
CA LEU A 31 -21.82 4.65 -6.67
C LEU A 31 -21.08 3.58 -7.48
N ALA A 32 -20.44 2.62 -6.81
CA ALA A 32 -19.62 1.60 -7.47
C ALA A 32 -20.43 0.68 -8.40
N PRO A 33 -21.54 0.05 -7.97
CA PRO A 33 -22.44 -0.69 -8.87
C PRO A 33 -22.91 0.15 -10.07
N TYR A 34 -23.31 1.41 -9.84
CA TYR A 34 -23.72 2.29 -10.94
C TYR A 34 -22.60 2.53 -11.94
N LEU A 35 -21.37 2.80 -11.49
CA LEU A 35 -20.21 2.98 -12.36
C LEU A 35 -19.88 1.71 -13.15
N TRP A 36 -20.00 0.54 -12.52
CA TRP A 36 -19.63 -0.73 -13.12
C TRP A 36 -20.65 -1.19 -14.18
N HIS A 37 -21.94 -1.13 -13.85
CA HIS A 37 -23.01 -1.66 -14.68
C HIS A 37 -23.54 -0.67 -15.73
N SER A 38 -23.20 0.62 -15.63
CA SER A 38 -23.54 1.60 -16.66
C SER A 38 -22.72 1.36 -17.93
N PHE A 39 -23.41 1.32 -19.07
CA PHE A 39 -22.80 1.03 -20.36
C PHE A 39 -21.69 2.04 -20.71
N GLY A 40 -20.49 1.54 -21.03
CA GLY A 40 -19.35 2.35 -21.46
C GLY A 40 -18.63 3.14 -20.36
N THR A 41 -19.15 3.18 -19.12
CA THR A 41 -18.56 3.98 -18.04
C THR A 41 -17.16 3.51 -17.65
N MET A 42 -16.96 2.21 -17.41
CA MET A 42 -15.62 1.67 -17.09
C MET A 42 -14.62 1.87 -18.23
N ALA A 43 -15.05 1.73 -19.48
CA ALA A 43 -14.22 2.01 -20.65
C ALA A 43 -13.81 3.50 -20.73
N ALA A 44 -14.75 4.41 -20.42
CA ALA A 44 -14.46 5.84 -20.37
C ALA A 44 -13.45 6.19 -19.27
N LEU A 45 -13.51 5.55 -18.09
CA LEU A 45 -12.52 5.72 -17.02
C LEU A 45 -11.13 5.18 -17.41
N LEU A 46 -11.08 4.02 -18.07
CA LEU A 46 -9.82 3.46 -18.59
C LEU A 46 -9.23 4.34 -19.69
N GLN A 47 -10.06 4.96 -20.53
CA GLN A 47 -9.61 5.90 -21.55
C GLN A 47 -8.89 7.11 -20.93
N GLU A 48 -9.38 7.63 -19.79
CA GLU A 48 -8.71 8.73 -19.07
C GLU A 48 -7.31 8.31 -18.59
N ILE A 49 -7.15 7.06 -18.11
CA ILE A 49 -5.84 6.51 -17.72
C ILE A 49 -4.90 6.42 -18.93
N VAL A 50 -5.33 5.76 -20.01
CA VAL A 50 -4.47 5.50 -21.18
C VAL A 50 -4.09 6.80 -21.89
N SER A 51 -4.97 7.80 -21.89
CA SER A 51 -4.72 9.10 -22.54
C SER A 51 -3.52 9.85 -21.97
N ILE A 52 -3.12 9.59 -20.72
CA ILE A 52 -1.96 10.24 -20.11
C ILE A 52 -0.65 9.44 -20.24
N TYR A 53 -0.69 8.20 -20.77
CA TYR A 53 0.52 7.39 -20.95
C TYR A 53 1.63 8.07 -21.77
N PRO A 54 1.33 8.78 -22.88
CA PRO A 54 2.35 9.51 -23.63
C PRO A 54 3.04 10.62 -22.82
N MET A 55 2.42 11.10 -21.74
CA MET A 55 2.95 12.17 -20.89
C MET A 55 3.83 11.66 -19.75
N LEU A 56 3.94 10.34 -19.57
CA LEU A 56 4.75 9.72 -18.52
C LEU A 56 6.25 9.72 -18.89
N GLN A 57 6.56 9.52 -20.18
CA GLN A 57 7.92 9.45 -20.70
C GLN A 57 8.00 10.04 -22.12
N PRO A 58 8.72 11.17 -22.34
CA PRO A 58 9.37 12.02 -21.33
C PRO A 58 8.34 12.66 -20.38
N PRO A 59 8.73 12.98 -19.12
CA PRO A 59 7.79 13.45 -18.11
C PRO A 59 7.26 14.85 -18.43
N SER A 60 6.06 14.91 -18.99
CA SER A 60 5.40 16.15 -19.47
C SER A 60 3.99 16.34 -18.91
N LEU A 61 3.62 15.53 -17.91
CA LEU A 61 2.32 15.59 -17.24
C LEU A 61 2.07 16.95 -16.57
N THR A 62 1.01 17.63 -17.00
CA THR A 62 0.59 18.92 -16.43
C THR A 62 -0.24 18.74 -15.16
N ALA A 63 -0.35 19.79 -14.35
CA ALA A 63 -1.20 19.78 -13.16
C ALA A 63 -2.68 19.52 -13.50
N HIS A 64 -3.17 20.11 -14.60
CA HIS A 64 -4.53 19.91 -15.07
C HIS A 64 -4.79 18.46 -15.50
N ALA A 65 -3.91 17.88 -16.32
CA ALA A 65 -4.02 16.48 -16.75
C ALA A 65 -3.96 15.51 -15.55
N SER A 66 -3.05 15.74 -14.61
CA SER A 66 -2.94 14.97 -13.37
C SER A 66 -4.21 15.04 -12.53
N ASN A 67 -4.78 16.24 -12.32
CA ASN A 67 -6.02 16.38 -11.57
C ASN A 67 -7.20 15.65 -12.23
N ARG A 68 -7.30 15.75 -13.57
CA ARG A 68 -8.37 15.11 -14.34
C ARG A 68 -8.32 13.58 -14.23
N VAL A 69 -7.15 12.97 -14.47
CA VAL A 69 -7.02 11.51 -14.33
C VAL A 69 -7.17 11.07 -12.87
N CYS A 70 -6.74 11.87 -11.89
CA CYS A 70 -6.92 11.54 -10.47
C CYS A 70 -8.40 11.54 -10.06
N ASN A 71 -9.26 12.33 -10.69
CA ASN A 71 -10.70 12.20 -10.51
C ASN A 71 -11.22 10.85 -11.03
N ALA A 72 -10.72 10.36 -12.16
CA ALA A 72 -11.06 9.02 -12.65
C ALA A 72 -10.55 7.92 -11.71
N LEU A 73 -9.30 8.02 -11.24
CA LEU A 73 -8.72 7.10 -10.24
C LEU A 73 -9.52 7.10 -8.93
N ALA A 74 -10.03 8.25 -8.50
CA ALA A 74 -10.88 8.37 -7.32
C ALA A 74 -12.19 7.58 -7.45
N LEU A 75 -12.75 7.48 -8.66
CA LEU A 75 -13.93 6.66 -8.95
C LEU A 75 -13.58 5.17 -9.05
N LEU A 76 -12.45 4.83 -9.66
CA LEU A 76 -11.94 3.44 -9.68
C LEU A 76 -11.63 2.93 -8.26
N GLN A 77 -11.18 3.81 -7.37
CA GLN A 77 -11.02 3.50 -5.94
C GLN A 77 -12.35 3.10 -5.31
N CYS A 78 -13.46 3.75 -5.65
CA CYS A 78 -14.79 3.38 -5.17
C CYS A 78 -15.18 1.99 -5.64
N VAL A 79 -15.00 1.71 -6.94
CA VAL A 79 -15.26 0.40 -7.55
C VAL A 79 -14.41 -0.70 -6.89
N ALA A 80 -13.13 -0.43 -6.63
CA ALA A 80 -12.23 -1.37 -5.94
C ALA A 80 -12.65 -1.61 -4.47
N SER A 81 -13.24 -0.61 -3.81
CA SER A 81 -13.62 -0.71 -2.39
C SER A 81 -14.94 -1.44 -2.16
N HIS A 82 -15.85 -1.45 -3.14
CA HIS A 82 -17.21 -1.97 -2.98
C HIS A 82 -17.27 -3.49 -3.11
N PRO A 83 -17.98 -4.21 -2.21
CA PRO A 83 -18.01 -5.68 -2.20
C PRO A 83 -18.51 -6.31 -3.50
N GLU A 84 -19.52 -5.71 -4.16
CA GLU A 84 -20.10 -6.28 -5.39
C GLU A 84 -19.21 -6.14 -6.62
N THR A 85 -18.39 -5.08 -6.69
CA THR A 85 -17.61 -4.76 -7.89
C THR A 85 -16.13 -5.06 -7.75
N ARG A 86 -15.62 -5.27 -6.53
CA ARG A 86 -14.20 -5.52 -6.26
C ARG A 86 -13.64 -6.71 -7.03
N LEU A 87 -14.32 -7.85 -6.96
CA LEU A 87 -13.88 -9.06 -7.65
C LEU A 87 -13.92 -8.88 -9.17
N LEU A 88 -14.98 -8.23 -9.68
CA LEU A 88 -15.10 -7.90 -11.10
C LEU A 88 -13.97 -6.98 -11.57
N PHE A 89 -13.62 -5.97 -10.76
CA PHE A 89 -12.50 -5.05 -10.99
C PHE A 89 -11.16 -5.78 -11.06
N LEU A 90 -10.95 -6.75 -10.16
CA LEU A 90 -9.75 -7.59 -10.12
C LEU A 90 -9.67 -8.50 -11.36
N GLN A 91 -10.76 -9.20 -11.67
CA GLN A 91 -10.86 -10.13 -12.81
C GLN A 91 -10.73 -9.41 -14.17
N ALA A 92 -11.16 -8.15 -14.24
CA ALA A 92 -10.94 -7.29 -15.40
C ALA A 92 -9.49 -6.78 -15.53
N HIS A 93 -8.59 -7.15 -14.61
CA HIS A 93 -7.18 -6.75 -14.61
C HIS A 93 -6.95 -5.22 -14.63
N ILE A 94 -7.93 -4.44 -14.17
CA ILE A 94 -7.85 -2.97 -14.14
C ILE A 94 -6.63 -2.45 -13.34
N PRO A 95 -6.20 -3.06 -12.23
CA PRO A 95 -5.00 -2.60 -11.50
C PRO A 95 -3.74 -2.48 -12.38
N LEU A 96 -3.60 -3.30 -13.42
CA LEU A 96 -2.43 -3.30 -14.30
C LEU A 96 -2.29 -1.98 -15.07
N PHE A 97 -3.40 -1.31 -15.37
CA PHE A 97 -3.38 0.00 -16.03
C PHE A 97 -2.76 1.10 -15.14
N LEU A 98 -2.63 0.86 -13.84
CA LEU A 98 -2.07 1.82 -12.89
C LEU A 98 -0.56 1.66 -12.69
N TYR A 99 0.01 0.52 -13.09
CA TYR A 99 1.42 0.24 -12.86
C TYR A 99 2.38 1.18 -13.59
N PRO A 100 2.08 1.64 -14.84
CA PRO A 100 2.87 2.68 -15.47
C PRO A 100 2.97 3.95 -14.63
N PHE A 101 1.93 4.31 -13.87
CA PHE A 101 1.95 5.47 -12.98
C PHE A 101 2.87 5.25 -11.78
N LEU A 102 2.80 4.07 -11.15
CA LEU A 102 3.63 3.69 -10.02
C LEU A 102 5.12 3.57 -10.39
N ASN A 103 5.42 3.30 -11.66
CA ASN A 103 6.78 3.18 -12.18
C ASN A 103 7.47 4.55 -12.40
N THR A 104 6.71 5.65 -12.40
CA THR A 104 7.26 7.00 -12.63
C THR A 104 8.15 7.48 -11.48
N ILE A 105 9.22 8.22 -11.81
CA ILE A 105 10.21 8.72 -10.83
C ILE A 105 10.24 10.25 -10.69
N SER A 106 9.52 10.97 -11.54
CA SER A 106 9.47 12.45 -11.49
C SER A 106 8.89 12.91 -10.16
N LYS A 107 9.58 13.84 -9.50
CA LYS A 107 9.20 14.41 -8.19
C LYS A 107 8.32 15.66 -8.28
N THR A 108 7.86 16.03 -9.48
CA THR A 108 6.95 17.18 -9.61
C THR A 108 5.60 16.87 -8.98
N ARG A 109 4.91 17.89 -8.47
CA ARG A 109 3.61 17.76 -7.81
C ARG A 109 2.57 16.95 -8.63
N PRO A 110 2.44 17.12 -9.97
CA PRO A 110 1.52 16.32 -10.77
C PRO A 110 1.81 14.81 -10.72
N PHE A 111 3.08 14.41 -10.70
CA PHE A 111 3.48 13.00 -10.68
C PHE A 111 3.37 12.39 -9.27
N GLU A 112 3.73 13.14 -8.22
CA GLU A 112 3.50 12.70 -6.83
C GLU A 112 2.01 12.46 -6.56
N TYR A 113 1.14 13.37 -7.00
CA TYR A 113 -0.30 13.23 -6.84
C TYR A 113 -0.87 12.04 -7.61
N LEU A 114 -0.39 11.83 -8.84
CA LEU A 114 -0.76 10.68 -9.66
C LEU A 114 -0.39 9.35 -8.98
N ARG A 115 0.84 9.22 -8.47
CA ARG A 115 1.29 8.02 -7.74
C ARG A 115 0.47 7.79 -6.48
N LEU A 116 0.28 8.82 -5.66
CA LEU A 116 -0.48 8.71 -4.42
C LEU A 116 -1.91 8.23 -4.67
N THR A 117 -2.59 8.81 -5.68
CA THR A 117 -3.97 8.43 -6.01
C THR A 117 -4.04 7.00 -6.57
N SER A 118 -3.05 6.59 -7.37
CA SER A 118 -2.94 5.22 -7.89
C SER A 118 -2.71 4.20 -6.77
N LEU A 119 -1.83 4.50 -5.82
CA LEU A 119 -1.64 3.68 -4.61
C LEU A 119 -2.91 3.61 -3.78
N GLY A 120 -3.72 4.67 -3.75
CA GLY A 120 -5.03 4.68 -3.09
C GLY A 120 -6.00 3.64 -3.64
N VAL A 121 -5.98 3.38 -4.95
CA VAL A 121 -6.79 2.31 -5.58
C VAL A 121 -6.29 0.93 -5.14
N ILE A 122 -4.98 0.67 -5.20
CA ILE A 122 -4.41 -0.60 -4.75
C ILE A 122 -4.62 -0.81 -3.24
N GLY A 123 -4.47 0.25 -2.45
CA GLY A 123 -4.74 0.27 -1.01
C GLY A 123 -6.18 -0.09 -0.67
N ALA A 124 -7.15 0.33 -1.50
CA ALA A 124 -8.55 -0.04 -1.33
C ALA A 124 -8.79 -1.54 -1.57
N LEU A 125 -8.13 -2.15 -2.56
CA LEU A 125 -8.22 -3.59 -2.84
C LEU A 125 -7.72 -4.44 -1.66
N VAL A 126 -6.54 -4.11 -1.12
CA VAL A 126 -5.93 -4.90 -0.04
C VAL A 126 -6.55 -4.63 1.34
N LYS A 127 -7.45 -3.64 1.46
CA LYS A 127 -8.04 -3.28 2.76
C LYS A 127 -8.90 -4.39 3.35
N VAL A 128 -9.54 -5.20 2.50
CA VAL A 128 -10.53 -6.23 2.90
C VAL A 128 -9.93 -7.59 3.28
N ASP A 129 -8.61 -7.70 3.33
CA ASP A 129 -7.91 -8.93 3.76
C ASP A 129 -8.31 -10.18 2.95
N ASP A 130 -8.46 -10.02 1.64
CA ASP A 130 -8.84 -11.08 0.69
C ASP A 130 -7.60 -11.71 0.04
N THR A 131 -7.39 -13.01 0.26
CA THR A 131 -6.26 -13.77 -0.28
C THR A 131 -6.26 -13.85 -1.81
N GLU A 132 -7.41 -13.77 -2.49
CA GLU A 132 -7.46 -13.73 -3.96
C GLU A 132 -6.82 -12.45 -4.50
N VAL A 133 -7.11 -11.31 -3.86
CA VAL A 133 -6.47 -10.02 -4.16
C VAL A 133 -4.96 -10.11 -3.95
N ILE A 134 -4.51 -10.73 -2.85
CA ILE A 134 -3.08 -10.90 -2.58
C ILE A 134 -2.42 -11.76 -3.66
N ASN A 135 -3.00 -12.90 -4.02
CA ASN A 135 -2.48 -13.76 -5.09
C ASN A 135 -2.34 -13.02 -6.42
N PHE A 136 -3.37 -12.28 -6.83
CA PHE A 136 -3.33 -11.45 -8.03
C PHE A 136 -2.14 -10.50 -7.98
N LEU A 137 -2.02 -9.71 -6.90
CA LEU A 137 -0.98 -8.70 -6.76
C LEU A 137 0.45 -9.28 -6.74
N LEU A 138 0.62 -10.47 -6.16
CA LEU A 138 1.89 -11.19 -6.18
C LEU A 138 2.25 -11.68 -7.58
N SER A 139 1.28 -12.16 -8.35
CA SER A 139 1.48 -12.64 -9.72
C SER A 139 1.81 -11.51 -10.73
N THR A 140 1.55 -10.26 -10.35
CA THR A 140 1.72 -9.08 -11.21
C THR A 140 2.84 -8.15 -10.76
N GLU A 141 3.71 -8.56 -9.84
CA GLU A 141 4.88 -7.79 -9.41
C GLU A 141 4.56 -6.44 -8.72
N ILE A 142 3.53 -6.37 -7.87
CA ILE A 142 3.26 -5.13 -7.11
C ILE A 142 4.39 -4.77 -6.12
N ILE A 143 5.09 -5.77 -5.58
CA ILE A 143 6.06 -5.59 -4.48
C ILE A 143 7.21 -4.67 -4.90
N PRO A 144 7.92 -4.90 -6.04
CA PRO A 144 8.95 -3.98 -6.51
C PRO A 144 8.46 -2.52 -6.66
N LEU A 145 7.23 -2.30 -7.14
CA LEU A 145 6.66 -0.96 -7.30
C LEU A 145 6.42 -0.28 -5.94
N CYS A 146 5.90 -1.02 -4.96
CA CYS A 146 5.73 -0.52 -3.60
C CYS A 146 7.08 -0.24 -2.92
N LEU A 147 8.06 -1.13 -3.06
CA LEU A 147 9.39 -0.96 -2.46
C LEU A 147 10.10 0.30 -3.00
N ARG A 148 10.03 0.56 -4.31
CA ARG A 148 10.56 1.79 -4.89
C ARG A 148 9.87 3.04 -4.33
N THR A 149 8.54 3.01 -4.22
CA THR A 149 7.78 4.12 -3.64
C THR A 149 8.14 4.34 -2.17
N MET A 150 8.28 3.26 -1.39
CA MET A 150 8.69 3.28 0.01
C MET A 150 10.07 3.93 0.20
N GLU A 151 11.00 3.72 -0.73
CA GLU A 151 12.33 4.29 -0.69
C GLU A 151 12.34 5.78 -1.04
N THR A 152 11.74 6.17 -2.18
CA THR A 152 11.94 7.52 -2.77
C THR A 152 10.73 8.44 -2.79
N GLY A 153 9.53 7.97 -2.41
CA GLY A 153 8.29 8.74 -2.49
C GLY A 153 8.14 9.82 -1.41
N SER A 154 7.10 10.66 -1.53
CA SER A 154 6.64 11.54 -0.45
C SER A 154 6.18 10.74 0.77
N GLU A 155 6.15 11.38 1.97
CA GLU A 155 5.73 10.73 3.22
C GLU A 155 4.37 10.01 3.09
N LEU A 156 3.39 10.65 2.44
CA LEU A 156 2.07 10.06 2.22
C LEU A 156 2.16 8.82 1.30
N SER A 157 2.89 8.92 0.19
CA SER A 157 3.10 7.79 -0.72
C SER A 157 3.84 6.63 -0.05
N LYS A 158 4.86 6.92 0.76
CA LYS A 158 5.56 5.93 1.58
C LYS A 158 4.59 5.23 2.52
N THR A 159 3.76 5.99 3.23
CA THR A 159 2.76 5.44 4.16
C THR A 159 1.79 4.49 3.46
N VAL A 160 1.23 4.86 2.31
CA VAL A 160 0.29 4.01 1.58
C VAL A 160 1.00 2.78 0.99
N ALA A 161 2.20 2.93 0.44
CA ALA A 161 2.97 1.81 -0.09
C ALA A 161 3.38 0.81 1.00
N THR A 162 3.82 1.28 2.17
CA THR A 162 4.10 0.40 3.32
C THR A 162 2.84 -0.26 3.84
N PHE A 163 1.69 0.42 3.84
CA PHE A 163 0.41 -0.20 4.18
C PHE A 163 0.05 -1.35 3.22
N ILE A 164 0.27 -1.19 1.91
CA ILE A 164 0.04 -2.27 0.92
C ILE A 164 0.96 -3.46 1.20
N VAL A 165 2.27 -3.22 1.38
CA VAL A 165 3.24 -4.28 1.71
C VAL A 165 2.90 -4.95 3.04
N GLN A 166 2.44 -4.19 4.03
CA GLN A 166 1.95 -4.74 5.30
C GLN A 166 0.78 -5.69 5.06
N LYS A 167 -0.25 -5.29 4.29
CA LYS A 167 -1.40 -6.14 4.01
C LYS A 167 -1.00 -7.43 3.28
N ILE A 168 -0.07 -7.36 2.34
CA ILE A 168 0.52 -8.54 1.69
C ILE A 168 1.21 -9.44 2.72
N LEU A 169 2.05 -8.89 3.61
CA LEU A 169 2.73 -9.66 4.65
C LEU A 169 1.77 -10.31 5.65
N LEU A 170 0.63 -9.67 5.95
CA LEU A 170 -0.36 -10.20 6.88
C LEU A 170 -0.98 -11.51 6.37
N ASP A 171 -1.16 -11.63 5.06
CA ASP A 171 -1.61 -12.85 4.42
C ASP A 171 -0.52 -13.94 4.44
N ASN A 172 -0.90 -15.20 4.63
CA ASN A 172 0.05 -16.32 4.73
C ASN A 172 0.76 -16.60 3.40
N VAL A 173 0.08 -16.41 2.27
CA VAL A 173 0.66 -16.57 0.94
C VAL A 173 1.68 -15.46 0.69
N GLY A 174 1.34 -14.21 1.05
CA GLY A 174 2.24 -13.07 0.91
C GLY A 174 3.48 -13.17 1.79
N LEU A 175 3.35 -13.58 3.07
CA LEU A 175 4.50 -13.84 3.93
C LEU A 175 5.40 -14.95 3.34
N SER A 176 4.79 -16.07 2.90
CA SER A 176 5.54 -17.18 2.32
C SER A 176 6.27 -16.78 1.04
N TYR A 177 5.64 -15.95 0.19
CA TYR A 177 6.23 -15.41 -1.03
C TYR A 177 7.46 -14.56 -0.76
N ILE A 178 7.37 -13.62 0.20
CA ILE A 178 8.47 -12.71 0.56
C ILE A 178 9.62 -13.46 1.22
N CYS A 179 9.31 -14.44 2.09
CA CYS A 179 10.32 -15.24 2.78
C CYS A 179 10.79 -16.47 1.99
N ALA A 180 10.33 -16.68 0.75
CA ALA A 180 10.70 -17.83 -0.07
C ALA A 180 12.19 -17.86 -0.38
N THR A 181 12.75 -16.70 -0.77
CA THR A 181 14.16 -16.54 -1.11
C THR A 181 14.81 -15.45 -0.26
N ALA A 182 16.12 -15.58 -0.04
CA ALA A 182 16.89 -14.59 0.68
C ALA A 182 16.83 -13.22 -0.03
N GLU A 183 16.91 -13.21 -1.36
CA GLU A 183 16.82 -11.99 -2.18
C GLU A 183 15.54 -11.18 -1.92
N ARG A 184 14.37 -11.84 -1.93
CA ARG A 184 13.09 -11.17 -1.68
C ARG A 184 13.01 -10.64 -0.25
N PHE A 185 13.43 -11.43 0.73
CA PHE A 185 13.48 -11.02 2.12
C PHE A 185 14.39 -9.79 2.32
N PHE A 186 15.62 -9.84 1.81
CA PHE A 186 16.58 -8.75 1.96
C PHE A 186 16.19 -7.50 1.17
N ALA A 187 15.52 -7.63 0.03
CA ALA A 187 14.97 -6.48 -0.69
C ALA A 187 13.95 -5.72 0.17
N VAL A 188 13.01 -6.41 0.82
CA VAL A 188 12.06 -5.80 1.75
C VAL A 188 12.77 -5.25 2.99
N GLY A 189 13.67 -6.04 3.59
CA GLY A 189 14.40 -5.68 4.80
C GLY A 189 15.28 -4.43 4.64
N ALA A 190 15.97 -4.31 3.51
CA ALA A 190 16.83 -3.16 3.20
C ALA A 190 16.02 -1.86 3.09
N VAL A 191 14.88 -1.90 2.39
CA VAL A 191 14.00 -0.72 2.26
C VAL A 191 13.41 -0.34 3.61
N LEU A 192 12.89 -1.30 4.39
CA LEU A 192 12.39 -1.02 5.73
C LEU A 192 13.47 -0.40 6.64
N SER A 193 14.70 -0.92 6.58
CA SER A 193 15.83 -0.39 7.34
C SER A 193 16.16 1.05 6.94
N SER A 194 16.24 1.33 5.63
CA SER A 194 16.45 2.67 5.10
C SER A 194 15.37 3.66 5.57
N MET A 195 14.11 3.22 5.61
CA MET A 195 13.01 4.03 6.12
C MET A 195 13.11 4.31 7.62
N VAL A 196 13.53 3.33 8.45
CA VAL A 196 13.78 3.56 9.88
C VAL A 196 14.87 4.62 10.07
N THR A 197 15.96 4.54 9.30
CA THR A 197 17.02 5.56 9.34
C THR A 197 16.48 6.95 8.98
N GLY A 198 15.70 7.06 7.90
CA GLY A 198 15.09 8.34 7.50
C GLY A 198 14.12 8.93 8.54
N LEU A 199 13.44 8.07 9.32
CA LEU A 199 12.56 8.52 10.41
C LEU A 199 13.30 9.17 11.58
N ALA A 200 14.62 8.96 11.72
CA ALA A 200 15.42 9.65 12.74
C ALA A 200 15.54 11.16 12.44
N GLU A 201 15.55 11.53 11.16
CA GLU A 201 15.61 12.93 10.72
C GLU A 201 14.22 13.54 10.55
N GLN A 202 13.26 12.77 10.03
CA GLN A 202 11.88 13.21 9.77
C GLN A 202 10.88 12.24 10.42
N PRO A 203 10.54 12.45 11.71
CA PRO A 203 9.66 11.54 12.44
C PRO A 203 8.25 11.46 11.85
N SER A 204 7.74 10.24 11.69
CA SER A 204 6.36 9.97 11.28
C SER A 204 5.83 8.72 12.00
N VAL A 205 4.98 8.93 13.00
CA VAL A 205 4.39 7.85 13.82
C VAL A 205 3.53 6.91 12.97
N ARG A 206 2.81 7.46 11.98
CA ARG A 206 1.97 6.69 11.07
C ARG A 206 2.81 5.72 10.22
N LEU A 207 3.93 6.20 9.69
CA LEU A 207 4.82 5.37 8.89
C LEU A 207 5.53 4.32 9.76
N LEU A 208 6.04 4.73 10.93
CA LEU A 208 6.70 3.83 11.87
C LEU A 208 5.79 2.68 12.30
N LYS A 209 4.50 2.95 12.54
CA LYS A 209 3.50 1.92 12.85
C LYS A 209 3.44 0.82 11.80
N HIS A 210 3.41 1.18 10.52
CA HIS A 210 3.40 0.19 9.43
C HIS A 210 4.71 -0.58 9.35
N ILE A 211 5.87 0.09 9.50
CA ILE A 211 7.19 -0.55 9.49
C ILE A 211 7.31 -1.58 10.62
N VAL A 212 6.95 -1.21 11.86
CA VAL A 212 6.96 -2.12 13.01
C VAL A 212 6.06 -3.32 12.75
N ARG A 213 4.87 -3.10 12.17
CA ARG A 213 3.94 -4.20 11.86
C ARG A 213 4.46 -5.15 10.80
N CYS A 214 5.20 -4.65 9.79
CA CYS A 214 5.89 -5.46 8.78
C CYS A 214 6.98 -6.32 9.42
N TYR A 215 7.89 -5.73 10.21
CA TYR A 215 8.93 -6.50 10.90
C TYR A 215 8.37 -7.55 11.84
N LEU A 216 7.34 -7.20 12.64
CA LEU A 216 6.66 -8.15 13.51
C LEU A 216 6.14 -9.34 12.70
N ARG A 217 5.48 -9.09 11.55
CA ARG A 217 4.96 -10.17 10.72
C ARG A 217 6.06 -11.02 10.08
N LEU A 218 7.15 -10.40 9.64
CA LEU A 218 8.33 -11.13 9.15
C LEU A 218 8.92 -12.05 10.23
N SER A 219 8.87 -11.66 11.51
CA SER A 219 9.36 -12.47 12.62
C SER A 219 8.54 -13.75 12.88
N ASP A 220 7.35 -13.88 12.28
CA ASP A 220 6.56 -15.12 12.35
C ASP A 220 7.16 -16.23 11.47
N ASN A 221 7.91 -15.87 10.42
CA ASN A 221 8.61 -16.85 9.59
C ASN A 221 9.95 -17.25 10.26
N PRO A 222 10.22 -18.54 10.51
CA PRO A 222 11.43 -18.96 11.24
C PRO A 222 12.74 -18.52 10.59
N ARG A 223 12.83 -18.55 9.25
CA ARG A 223 14.05 -18.16 8.50
C ARG A 223 14.27 -16.65 8.57
N ALA A 224 13.21 -15.87 8.36
CA ALA A 224 13.27 -14.42 8.46
C ALA A 224 13.55 -13.96 9.89
N ARG A 225 12.96 -14.62 10.90
CA ARG A 225 13.23 -14.37 12.32
C ARG A 225 14.70 -14.54 12.67
N GLU A 226 15.35 -15.59 12.18
CA GLU A 226 16.79 -15.80 12.38
C GLU A 226 17.61 -14.66 11.76
N ALA A 227 17.32 -14.30 10.52
CA ALA A 227 18.00 -13.20 9.85
C ALA A 227 17.78 -11.85 10.58
N LEU A 228 16.56 -11.60 11.06
CA LEU A 228 16.22 -10.38 11.80
C LEU A 228 16.99 -10.26 13.12
N ARG A 229 17.44 -11.35 13.75
CA ARG A 229 18.32 -11.24 14.94
C ARG A 229 19.64 -10.53 14.63
N GLN A 230 20.08 -10.57 13.38
CA GLN A 230 21.35 -10.00 12.94
C GLN A 230 21.18 -8.65 12.22
N CYS A 231 20.02 -8.40 11.60
CA CYS A 231 19.82 -7.24 10.73
C CYS A 231 18.65 -6.32 11.13
N LEU A 232 18.07 -6.47 12.32
CA LEU A 232 17.07 -5.52 12.82
C LEU A 232 17.72 -4.15 13.08
N PRO A 233 17.15 -3.02 12.59
CA PRO A 233 17.74 -1.70 12.81
C PRO A 233 17.84 -1.32 14.29
N ASP A 234 19.03 -0.88 14.73
CA ASP A 234 19.31 -0.50 16.12
C ASP A 234 18.41 0.62 16.63
N LEU A 235 17.96 1.50 15.75
CA LEU A 235 17.02 2.58 16.08
C LEU A 235 15.71 2.04 16.69
N LEU A 236 15.23 0.86 16.28
CA LEU A 236 14.04 0.24 16.86
C LEU A 236 14.24 -0.24 18.31
N ARG A 237 15.49 -0.31 18.76
CA ARG A 237 15.89 -0.66 20.14
C ARG A 237 16.25 0.59 20.95
N ASN A 238 16.41 1.73 20.31
CA ASN A 238 16.80 2.97 20.95
C ASN A 238 15.59 3.65 21.64
N PRO A 239 15.59 3.79 22.98
CA PRO A 239 14.47 4.38 23.71
C PRO A 239 14.13 5.81 23.28
N ALA A 240 15.13 6.61 22.88
CA ALA A 240 14.93 7.98 22.43
C ALA A 240 14.18 8.05 21.09
N PHE A 241 14.49 7.13 20.17
CA PHE A 241 13.78 7.01 18.90
C PHE A 241 12.35 6.51 19.11
N THR A 242 12.17 5.48 19.94
CA THR A 242 10.86 4.86 20.17
C THR A 242 9.94 5.68 21.09
N ALA A 243 10.44 6.75 21.73
CA ALA A 243 9.67 7.63 22.60
C ALA A 243 8.46 8.27 21.90
N CYS A 244 8.52 8.45 20.57
CA CYS A 244 7.39 8.93 19.78
C CYS A 244 6.17 7.99 19.79
N LEU A 245 6.33 6.73 20.22
CA LEU A 245 5.25 5.73 20.33
C LEU A 245 4.56 5.73 21.70
N LYS A 246 4.93 6.62 22.64
CA LYS A 246 4.40 6.62 24.02
C LYS A 246 2.87 6.56 24.08
N ASP A 247 2.19 7.29 23.18
CA ASP A 247 0.73 7.38 23.14
C ASP A 247 0.08 6.29 22.25
N ASP A 248 0.88 5.58 21.42
CA ASP A 248 0.41 4.46 20.60
C ASP A 248 0.73 3.11 21.27
N VAL A 249 -0.13 2.73 22.22
CA VAL A 249 -0.03 1.47 22.98
C VAL A 249 0.02 0.25 22.05
N THR A 250 -0.69 0.28 20.92
CA THR A 250 -0.77 -0.85 19.99
C THR A 250 0.58 -1.06 19.32
N THR A 251 1.17 0.01 18.78
CA THR A 251 2.48 -0.08 18.11
C THR A 251 3.60 -0.41 19.09
N ARG A 252 3.54 0.09 20.34
CA ARG A 252 4.49 -0.31 21.40
C ARG A 252 4.44 -1.80 21.69
N ARG A 253 3.23 -2.37 21.83
CA ARG A 253 3.07 -3.82 22.03
C ARG A 253 3.61 -4.61 20.84
N TRP A 254 3.38 -4.15 19.61
CA TRP A 254 3.94 -4.80 18.42
C TRP A 254 5.46 -4.78 18.40
N LEU A 255 6.07 -3.65 18.78
CA LEU A 255 7.51 -3.53 18.86
C LEU A 255 8.08 -4.43 19.96
N ALA A 256 7.49 -4.45 21.15
CA ALA A 256 7.92 -5.33 22.24
C ALA A 256 7.84 -6.81 21.82
N GLN A 257 6.75 -7.21 21.15
CA GLN A 257 6.60 -8.57 20.61
C GLN A 257 7.66 -8.91 19.56
N LEU A 258 7.97 -7.97 18.66
CA LEU A 258 9.05 -8.14 17.69
C LEU A 258 10.39 -8.37 18.39
N LEU A 259 10.73 -7.53 19.37
CA LEU A 259 11.97 -7.63 20.13
C LEU A 259 12.09 -8.96 20.88
N VAL A 260 10.99 -9.44 21.49
CA VAL A 260 10.94 -10.79 22.09
C VAL A 260 11.20 -11.86 21.04
N ASN A 261 10.55 -11.79 19.88
CA ASN A 261 10.70 -12.79 18.81
C ASN A 261 12.14 -12.90 18.28
N VAL A 262 12.89 -11.80 18.28
CA VAL A 262 14.29 -11.77 17.83
C VAL A 262 15.32 -11.88 18.97
N GLY A 263 14.88 -12.04 20.23
CA GLY A 263 15.76 -12.32 21.37
C GLY A 263 16.27 -11.10 22.14
N HIS A 264 15.72 -9.90 21.89
CA HIS A 264 16.05 -8.67 22.61
C HIS A 264 15.14 -8.45 23.83
N LEU A 265 15.19 -9.36 24.81
CA LEU A 265 14.28 -9.36 25.97
C LEU A 265 14.41 -8.12 26.85
N ALA A 266 15.64 -7.60 27.04
CA ALA A 266 15.87 -6.39 27.84
C ALA A 266 15.25 -5.15 27.20
N ASP A 267 15.42 -4.99 25.89
CA ASP A 267 14.86 -3.88 25.12
C ASP A 267 13.32 -3.95 25.09
N ALA A 268 12.76 -5.17 25.01
CA ALA A 268 11.31 -5.39 25.10
C ALA A 268 10.74 -5.02 26.48
N ALA A 269 11.44 -5.40 27.56
CA ALA A 269 11.01 -5.08 28.92
C ALA A 269 10.98 -3.56 29.18
N ALA A 270 11.91 -2.81 28.58
CA ALA A 270 11.95 -1.35 28.67
C ALA A 270 10.73 -0.66 28.06
N LEU A 271 9.97 -1.32 27.17
CA LEU A 271 8.74 -0.78 26.59
C LEU A 271 7.52 -0.92 27.52
N GLY A 272 7.62 -1.72 28.59
CA GLY A 272 6.62 -1.81 29.66
C GLY A 272 5.27 -2.38 29.22
N THR A 273 5.24 -3.35 28.31
CA THR A 273 4.02 -3.97 27.79
C THR A 273 4.03 -5.49 27.97
N ASP A 274 2.87 -6.11 28.22
CA ASP A 274 2.73 -7.57 28.21
C ASP A 274 2.99 -8.14 26.80
N VAL A 275 3.82 -9.19 26.72
CA VAL A 275 4.27 -9.83 25.48
C VAL A 275 4.05 -11.34 25.55
N VAL A 276 3.70 -11.98 24.42
CA VAL A 276 3.54 -13.44 24.32
C VAL A 276 4.86 -14.07 23.86
N GLY A 277 5.19 -15.29 24.29
CA GLY A 277 6.40 -15.98 23.81
C GLY A 277 6.38 -16.22 22.28
N PRO A 278 7.55 -16.36 21.62
CA PRO A 278 7.62 -16.57 20.16
C PRO A 278 6.92 -17.87 19.74
N THR A 279 6.29 -17.86 18.56
CA THR A 279 5.65 -19.07 18.00
C THR A 279 6.70 -20.18 17.84
N PRO A 280 6.49 -21.37 18.45
CA PRO A 280 7.41 -22.49 18.31
C PRO A 280 7.49 -22.94 16.84
N PRO A 281 8.64 -23.48 16.39
CA PRO A 281 8.75 -24.04 15.06
C PRO A 281 7.71 -25.16 14.90
N VAL A 282 6.91 -25.11 13.83
CA VAL A 282 6.04 -26.22 13.44
C VAL A 282 6.96 -27.41 13.14
N GLN A 283 6.93 -28.43 14.00
CA GLN A 283 7.59 -29.70 13.72
C GLN A 283 6.95 -30.27 12.47
N ALA A 284 7.72 -30.45 11.41
CA ALA A 284 7.27 -31.20 10.25
C ALA A 284 6.89 -32.60 10.75
N ALA A 285 5.62 -32.98 10.59
CA ALA A 285 5.20 -34.35 10.83
C ALA A 285 6.02 -35.26 9.91
N ALA A 286 6.72 -36.22 10.51
CA ALA A 286 7.46 -37.26 9.82
C ALA A 286 6.52 -38.23 9.10
#